data_AF-A0A158CK40-F1
#
_entry.id   AF-A0A158CK40-F1
#
_cell.length_a   1.000
_cell.length_b   1.000
_cell.length_c   1.000
_cell.angle_alpha   90.00
_cell.angle_beta   90.00
_cell.angle_gamma   90.00
#
_symmetry.space_group_name_H-M   'P 1'
#
loop_
_entity.id
_entity.type
_entity.pdbx_description
1 polymer ?
#
loop_
_entity_poly.entity_id
_entity_poly.type
_entity_poly.pdbx_seq_one_letter_code
_entity_poly.pdbx_strand_id
1 'polypeptide(L)'
;MNKTARIVVSSLDEVMNRALTAVESGKFQGHFFSYATPELLFRTFTTPRWQIIRAMTGAGPMSIRELSRRIGRDIKGVHRDVHALLEAGLLEHDEHGAIVFPYDTVHVNFTLKAADLAPPAAALRKTRAVPTDEDSALSPRTRRRRAAPRKSAARPAGSR
;
A
#
# COMPACT_ATOMS: atom_id res chain seq x y z
N MET A 1 -29.36 -1.10 16.84
CA MET A 1 -27.99 -1.28 17.38
C MET A 1 -27.04 -0.67 16.39
N ASN A 2 -26.34 0.41 16.75
CA ASN A 2 -25.46 1.10 15.81
C ASN A 2 -24.17 0.28 15.65
N LYS A 3 -23.90 -0.19 14.44
CA LYS A 3 -22.70 -0.98 14.13
C LYS A 3 -21.54 -0.03 13.85
N THR A 4 -20.45 -0.16 14.60
CA THR A 4 -19.24 0.66 14.43
C THR A 4 -18.09 -0.16 13.87
N ALA A 5 -17.57 0.25 12.71
CA ALA A 5 -16.31 -0.27 12.16
C ALA A 5 -15.12 0.45 12.81
N ARG A 6 -14.23 -0.30 13.45
CA ARG A 6 -13.01 0.21 14.09
C ARG A 6 -11.80 -0.13 13.23
N ILE A 7 -11.23 0.86 12.59
CA ILE A 7 -9.98 0.72 11.83
C ILE A 7 -8.83 1.09 12.76
N VAL A 8 -7.95 0.13 13.03
CA VAL A 8 -6.87 0.27 14.01
C VAL A 8 -5.53 -0.17 13.44
N VAL A 9 -4.45 0.42 13.94
CA VAL A 9 -3.10 -0.11 13.74
C VAL A 9 -2.74 -0.94 14.97
N SER A 10 -2.45 -2.22 14.77
CA SER A 10 -2.16 -3.17 15.84
C SER A 10 -1.14 -4.21 15.39
N SER A 11 -0.32 -4.68 16.33
CA SER A 11 0.57 -5.82 16.06
C SER A 11 -0.23 -7.12 15.90
N LEU A 12 0.39 -8.15 15.31
CA LEU A 12 -0.24 -9.46 15.21
C LEU A 12 -0.60 -10.02 16.60
N ASP A 13 0.28 -9.84 17.58
CA ASP A 13 0.06 -10.31 18.95
C ASP A 13 -1.16 -9.63 19.60
N GLU A 14 -1.34 -8.32 19.40
CA GLU A 14 -2.51 -7.60 19.88
C GLU A 14 -3.81 -8.11 19.24
N VAL A 15 -3.77 -8.42 17.94
CA VAL A 15 -4.92 -8.99 17.22
C VAL A 15 -5.24 -10.39 17.75
N MET A 16 -4.22 -11.24 17.94
CA MET A 16 -4.38 -12.59 18.47
C MET A 16 -4.91 -12.58 19.90
N ASN A 17 -4.38 -11.72 20.76
CA ASN A 17 -4.87 -11.56 22.13
C ASN A 17 -6.34 -11.13 22.15
N ARG A 18 -6.74 -10.20 21.29
CA ARG A 18 -8.15 -9.78 21.17
C ARG A 18 -9.05 -10.94 20.75
N ALA A 19 -8.58 -11.77 19.81
CA ALA A 19 -9.32 -12.96 19.36
C ALA A 19 -9.45 -13.99 20.50
N LEU A 20 -8.37 -14.27 21.23
CA LEU A 20 -8.39 -15.16 22.40
C LEU A 20 -9.36 -14.67 23.47
N THR A 21 -9.31 -13.39 23.83
CA THR A 21 -10.25 -12.80 24.79
C THR A 21 -11.70 -12.91 24.32
N ALA A 22 -11.98 -12.76 23.01
CA ALA A 22 -13.32 -12.92 22.48
C ALA A 22 -13.84 -14.36 22.62
N VAL A 23 -12.98 -15.35 22.38
CA VAL A 23 -13.31 -16.77 22.53
C VAL A 23 -13.52 -17.13 24.00
N GLU A 24 -12.60 -16.72 24.87
CA GLU A 24 -12.66 -17.01 26.31
C GLU A 24 -13.87 -16.37 26.99
N SER A 25 -14.16 -15.11 26.64
CA SER A 25 -15.29 -14.38 27.23
C SER A 25 -16.63 -14.71 26.58
N GLY A 26 -16.63 -15.32 25.39
CA GLY A 26 -17.82 -15.49 24.55
C GLY A 26 -18.50 -14.19 24.12
N LYS A 27 -17.86 -13.02 24.34
CA LYS A 27 -18.44 -11.70 24.07
C LYS A 27 -17.93 -11.13 22.76
N PHE A 28 -18.86 -10.61 21.96
CA PHE A 28 -18.54 -9.86 20.76
C PHE A 28 -17.77 -8.58 21.10
N GLN A 29 -16.53 -8.48 20.62
CA GLN A 29 -15.65 -7.34 20.90
C GLN A 29 -15.90 -6.14 19.98
N GLY A 30 -16.68 -6.30 18.91
CA GLY A 30 -16.87 -5.28 17.87
C GLY A 30 -16.28 -5.68 16.52
N HIS A 31 -16.48 -4.83 15.52
CA HIS A 31 -15.93 -5.01 14.17
C HIS A 31 -14.59 -4.28 14.06
N PHE A 32 -13.49 -5.04 14.01
CA PHE A 32 -12.14 -4.48 13.91
C PHE A 32 -11.50 -4.79 12.56
N PHE A 33 -10.94 -3.76 11.94
CA PHE A 33 -10.09 -3.83 10.76
C PHE A 33 -8.68 -3.42 11.18
N SER A 34 -7.82 -4.42 11.44
CA SER A 34 -6.48 -4.20 11.98
C SER A 34 -5.43 -4.18 10.88
N TYR A 35 -4.56 -3.17 10.89
CA TYR A 35 -3.44 -3.04 9.96
C TYR A 35 -2.13 -3.07 10.73
N ALA A 36 -1.09 -3.68 10.15
CA ALA A 36 0.20 -3.80 10.81
C ALA A 36 0.92 -2.45 10.97
N THR A 37 0.74 -1.53 10.02
CA THR A 37 1.37 -0.21 10.07
C THR A 37 0.43 0.89 9.57
N PRO A 38 0.67 2.16 9.95
CA PRO A 38 -0.09 3.30 9.43
C PRO A 38 0.02 3.46 7.92
N GLU A 39 1.16 3.14 7.31
CA GLU A 39 1.35 3.22 5.85
C GLU A 39 0.43 2.23 5.12
N LEU A 40 0.24 1.03 5.67
CA LEU A 40 -0.68 0.05 5.10
C LEU A 40 -2.14 0.51 5.22
N LEU A 41 -2.49 1.13 6.35
CA LEU A 41 -3.78 1.78 6.54
C LEU A 41 -3.99 2.86 5.48
N PHE A 42 -3.04 3.79 5.28
CA PHE A 42 -3.19 4.87 4.32
C PHE A 42 -3.14 4.42 2.85
N ARG A 43 -2.45 3.31 2.54
CA ARG A 43 -2.54 2.67 1.21
C ARG A 43 -3.92 2.09 0.94
N THR A 44 -4.58 1.55 1.98
CA THR A 44 -5.93 0.99 1.87
C THR A 44 -6.99 2.09 1.86
N PHE A 45 -6.86 3.09 2.73
CA PHE A 45 -7.84 4.15 2.90
C PHE A 45 -7.38 5.47 2.28
N THR A 46 -7.44 5.49 0.94
CA THR A 46 -7.15 6.69 0.16
C THR A 46 -8.33 7.67 0.15
N THR A 47 -8.09 8.93 -0.22
CA THR A 47 -9.15 9.96 -0.34
C THR A 47 -10.34 9.52 -1.20
N PRO A 48 -10.15 8.91 -2.40
CA PRO A 48 -11.21 8.29 -3.18
C PRO A 48 -12.12 7.33 -2.42
N ARG A 49 -11.53 6.43 -1.62
CA ARG A 49 -12.27 5.41 -0.87
C ARG A 49 -12.99 6.00 0.33
N TRP A 50 -12.43 7.02 0.96
CA TRP A 50 -13.15 7.79 1.99
C TRP A 50 -14.39 8.51 1.47
N GLN A 51 -14.39 8.97 0.22
CA GLN A 51 -15.59 9.53 -0.40
C GLN A 51 -16.70 8.50 -0.52
N ILE A 52 -16.36 7.26 -0.89
CA ILE A 52 -17.32 6.15 -0.96
C ILE A 52 -17.87 5.83 0.43
N ILE A 53 -17.01 5.66 1.43
CA ILE A 53 -17.43 5.37 2.80
C ILE A 53 -18.39 6.46 3.30
N ARG A 54 -18.06 7.75 3.12
CA ARG A 54 -18.95 8.84 3.51
C ARG A 54 -20.29 8.83 2.77
N ALA A 55 -20.29 8.55 1.47
CA ALA A 55 -21.50 8.50 0.66
C ALA A 55 -22.41 7.30 0.99
N MET A 56 -21.82 6.21 1.49
CA MET A 56 -22.53 4.99 1.87
C MET A 56 -22.88 4.92 3.36
N THR A 57 -22.23 5.71 4.22
CA THR A 57 -22.52 5.73 5.67
C THR A 57 -23.96 6.23 5.89
N GLY A 58 -24.80 5.38 6.49
CA GLY A 58 -26.23 5.66 6.68
C GLY A 58 -27.07 5.59 5.41
N ALA A 59 -26.48 5.24 4.26
CA ALA A 59 -27.21 4.95 3.05
C ALA A 59 -27.51 3.45 2.95
N GLY A 60 -28.70 3.09 2.48
CA GLY A 60 -29.06 1.70 2.22
C GLY A 60 -28.29 1.08 1.04
N PRO A 61 -28.60 -0.20 0.71
CA PRO A 61 -27.98 -0.90 -0.42
C PRO A 61 -28.09 -0.11 -1.72
N MET A 62 -26.99 -0.05 -2.49
CA MET A 62 -26.98 0.66 -3.76
C MET A 62 -26.05 0.03 -4.80
N SER A 63 -26.30 0.33 -6.06
CA SER A 63 -25.42 -0.09 -7.16
C SER A 63 -24.21 0.84 -7.31
N ILE A 64 -23.14 0.32 -7.94
CA ILE A 64 -21.94 1.11 -8.29
C ILE A 64 -22.31 2.34 -9.13
N ARG A 65 -23.28 2.21 -10.05
CA ARG A 65 -23.73 3.32 -10.91
C ARG A 65 -24.38 4.43 -10.10
N GLU A 66 -25.18 4.05 -9.11
CA GLU A 66 -25.82 5.01 -8.21
C GLU A 66 -24.77 5.73 -7.34
N LEU A 67 -23.84 4.97 -6.76
CA LEU A 67 -22.74 5.53 -5.98
C LEU A 67 -21.90 6.52 -6.82
N SER A 68 -21.58 6.16 -8.06
CA SER A 68 -20.85 7.02 -9.01
C SER A 68 -21.56 8.34 -9.28
N ARG A 69 -22.89 8.33 -9.46
CA ARG A 69 -23.68 9.55 -9.61
C ARG A 69 -23.66 10.42 -8.35
N ARG A 70 -23.76 9.82 -7.17
CA ARG A 70 -23.75 10.55 -5.88
C ARG A 70 -22.44 11.28 -5.61
N ILE A 71 -21.31 10.64 -5.92
CA ILE A 71 -19.99 11.23 -5.67
C ILE A 71 -19.43 12.01 -6.87
N GLY A 72 -20.12 12.01 -8.01
CA GLY A 72 -19.72 12.73 -9.22
C GLY A 72 -18.43 12.22 -9.85
N ARG A 73 -18.16 10.91 -9.79
CA ARG A 73 -16.93 10.28 -10.32
C ARG A 73 -17.23 9.22 -11.38
N ASP A 74 -16.23 8.88 -12.19
CA ASP A 74 -16.36 7.88 -13.23
C ASP A 74 -16.57 6.46 -12.66
N ILE A 75 -17.45 5.69 -13.30
CA ILE A 75 -17.83 4.34 -12.83
C ILE A 75 -16.62 3.40 -12.71
N LYS A 76 -15.60 3.52 -13.58
CA LYS A 76 -14.43 2.64 -13.55
C LYS A 76 -13.54 2.89 -12.33
N GLY A 77 -13.37 4.15 -11.96
CA GLY A 77 -12.71 4.56 -10.71
C GLY A 77 -13.48 4.04 -9.51
N VAL A 78 -14.79 4.28 -9.47
CA VAL A 78 -15.64 3.81 -8.36
C VAL A 78 -15.62 2.29 -8.24
N HIS A 79 -15.72 1.54 -9.34
CA HIS A 79 -15.68 0.09 -9.31
C HIS A 79 -14.38 -0.44 -8.68
N ARG A 80 -13.22 0.11 -9.06
CA ARG A 80 -11.93 -0.29 -8.47
C ARG A 80 -11.86 0.04 -6.99
N ASP A 81 -12.33 1.22 -6.61
CA ASP A 81 -12.33 1.66 -5.22
C ASP A 81 -13.29 0.82 -4.35
N VAL A 82 -14.47 0.49 -4.87
CA VAL A 82 -15.45 -0.43 -4.25
C VAL A 82 -14.85 -1.83 -4.10
N HIS A 83 -14.20 -2.36 -5.13
CA HIS A 83 -13.61 -3.69 -5.06
C HIS A 83 -12.54 -3.78 -3.97
N ALA A 84 -11.67 -2.77 -3.86
CA ALA A 84 -10.69 -2.70 -2.78
C ALA A 84 -11.33 -2.63 -1.38
N LEU A 85 -12.50 -1.98 -1.24
CA LEU A 85 -13.23 -1.91 0.02
C LEU A 85 -13.99 -3.21 0.35
N LEU A 86 -14.43 -3.95 -0.68
CA LEU A 86 -14.97 -5.31 -0.52
C LEU A 86 -13.87 -6.29 -0.10
N GLU A 87 -12.69 -6.24 -0.72
CA GLU A 87 -11.52 -7.03 -0.32
C GLU A 87 -11.06 -6.73 1.11
N ALA A 88 -11.15 -5.46 1.52
CA ALA A 88 -10.88 -5.06 2.90
C ALA A 88 -11.97 -5.49 3.90
N GLY A 89 -13.11 -6.01 3.41
CA GLY A 89 -14.26 -6.43 4.23
C GLY A 89 -15.09 -5.30 4.82
N LEU A 90 -14.91 -4.06 4.34
CA LEU A 90 -15.72 -2.91 4.78
C LEU A 90 -17.06 -2.84 4.09
N LEU A 91 -17.11 -3.26 2.83
CA LEU A 91 -18.33 -3.38 2.06
C LEU A 91 -18.71 -4.86 1.97
N GLU A 92 -20.01 -5.09 1.82
CA GLU A 92 -20.58 -6.41 1.58
C GLU A 92 -21.54 -6.33 0.41
N HIS A 93 -21.80 -7.46 -0.23
CA HIS A 93 -22.92 -7.58 -1.17
C HIS A 93 -24.16 -8.03 -0.43
N ASP A 94 -25.31 -7.46 -0.77
CA ASP A 94 -26.60 -7.99 -0.32
C ASP A 94 -27.02 -9.22 -1.15
N GLU A 95 -28.14 -9.82 -0.77
CA GLU A 95 -28.73 -10.99 -1.46
C GLU A 95 -29.08 -10.72 -2.93
N HIS A 96 -29.19 -9.46 -3.32
CA HIS A 96 -29.52 -9.00 -4.67
C HIS A 96 -28.28 -8.53 -5.47
N GLY A 97 -27.08 -8.63 -4.89
CA GLY A 97 -25.83 -8.22 -5.51
C GLY A 97 -25.57 -6.71 -5.50
N ALA A 98 -26.35 -5.92 -4.76
CA ALA A 98 -26.05 -4.51 -4.48
C ALA A 98 -25.01 -4.41 -3.37
N ILE A 99 -24.33 -3.27 -3.31
CA ILE A 99 -23.27 -3.03 -2.33
C ILE A 99 -23.90 -2.34 -1.13
N VAL A 100 -23.58 -2.84 0.06
CA VAL A 100 -24.00 -2.26 1.33
C VAL A 100 -22.78 -1.95 2.19
N PHE A 101 -22.89 -0.85 2.94
CA PHE A 101 -21.97 -0.55 4.01
C PHE A 101 -22.69 -0.84 5.34
N PRO A 102 -22.40 -1.99 6.00
CA PRO A 102 -23.22 -2.49 7.12
C PRO A 102 -22.96 -1.75 8.44
N TYR A 103 -22.26 -0.61 8.41
CA TYR A 103 -21.84 0.14 9.58
C TYR A 103 -22.44 1.55 9.56
N ASP A 104 -22.91 2.00 10.72
CA ASP A 104 -23.45 3.35 10.91
C ASP A 104 -22.34 4.35 11.24
N THR A 105 -21.21 3.87 11.76
CA THR A 105 -20.12 4.73 12.23
C THR A 105 -18.77 4.09 11.91
N VAL A 106 -17.83 4.92 11.47
CA VAL A 106 -16.44 4.53 11.25
C VAL A 106 -15.57 5.27 12.24
N HIS A 107 -14.82 4.52 13.03
CA HIS A 107 -13.83 5.04 13.96
C HIS A 107 -12.44 4.60 13.52
N VAL A 108 -11.56 5.56 13.27
CA VAL A 108 -10.16 5.31 12.91
C VAL A 108 -9.29 5.77 14.05
N ASN A 109 -8.43 4.88 14.56
CA ASN A 109 -7.48 5.21 15.62
C ASN A 109 -6.13 4.57 15.35
N PHE A 110 -5.07 5.38 15.37
CA PHE A 110 -3.70 4.90 15.39
C PHE A 110 -2.84 5.87 16.22
N THR A 111 -1.79 5.34 16.84
CA THR A 111 -0.83 6.12 17.62
C THR A 111 0.54 5.96 16.99
N LEU A 112 1.22 7.08 16.73
CA LEU A 112 2.61 7.10 16.32
C LEU A 112 3.46 7.44 17.54
N LYS A 113 4.39 6.56 17.91
CA LYS A 113 5.39 6.82 18.94
C LYS A 113 6.68 7.29 18.27
N ALA A 114 7.51 8.03 19.00
CA ALA A 114 8.81 8.50 18.48
C ALA A 114 9.71 7.36 17.99
N ALA A 115 9.58 6.15 18.57
CA ALA A 115 10.29 4.95 18.14
C ALA A 115 9.87 4.45 16.74
N ASP A 116 8.66 4.81 16.28
CA ASP A 116 8.10 4.39 15.00
C ASP A 116 8.54 5.32 13.84
N LEU A 117 9.16 6.47 14.14
CA LEU A 117 9.67 7.41 13.12
C LEU A 117 10.95 6.93 12.43
N ALA A 118 11.60 5.88 12.94
CA ALA A 118 12.73 5.29 12.24
C ALA A 118 12.22 4.52 11.02
N PRO A 119 12.66 4.85 9.78
CA PRO A 119 12.32 4.02 8.63
C PRO A 119 12.76 2.59 8.92
N PRO A 120 11.96 1.57 8.56
CA PRO A 120 12.21 0.20 8.98
C PRO A 120 13.65 -0.19 8.65
N ALA A 121 14.41 -0.54 9.71
CA ALA A 121 15.83 -0.89 9.66
C ALA A 121 16.15 -2.05 8.69
N ALA A 122 15.13 -2.68 8.08
CA ALA A 122 15.24 -3.66 7.01
C ALA A 122 15.83 -3.11 5.69
N ALA A 123 15.82 -1.80 5.46
CA ALA A 123 16.39 -1.23 4.23
C ALA A 123 17.94 -1.17 4.21
N LEU A 124 18.61 -1.36 5.35
CA LEU A 124 20.08 -1.23 5.48
C LEU A 124 20.85 -2.56 5.43
N ARG A 125 20.22 -3.69 5.09
CA ARG A 125 20.90 -5.01 4.99
C ARG A 125 21.28 -5.44 3.57
N LYS A 126 21.35 -4.53 2.60
CA LYS A 126 21.92 -4.80 1.26
C LYS A 126 23.06 -3.83 0.92
N THR A 127 24.20 -3.97 1.60
CA THR A 127 25.55 -3.72 1.07
C THR A 127 26.57 -4.04 2.16
N ARG A 128 26.76 -5.33 2.43
CA ARG A 128 28.06 -5.76 2.97
C ARG A 128 28.86 -6.24 1.76
N ALA A 129 29.79 -5.41 1.34
CA ALA A 129 30.77 -5.71 0.32
C ALA A 129 31.57 -6.96 0.72
N VAL A 130 31.88 -7.76 -0.29
CA VAL A 130 32.80 -8.90 -0.28
C VAL A 130 34.19 -8.40 0.17
N PRO A 131 34.90 -9.08 1.07
CA PRO A 131 36.31 -8.77 1.31
C PRO A 131 37.11 -9.31 0.13
N THR A 132 37.72 -8.42 -0.64
CA THR A 132 38.75 -8.79 -1.62
C THR A 132 40.08 -8.76 -0.90
N ASP A 133 40.62 -9.93 -0.60
CA ASP A 133 42.04 -10.10 -0.32
C ASP A 133 42.80 -9.82 -1.62
N GLU A 134 43.51 -8.69 -1.69
CA GLU A 134 44.62 -8.53 -2.62
C GLU A 134 45.79 -7.85 -1.91
N ASP A 135 46.63 -8.71 -1.31
CA ASP A 135 48.00 -8.37 -0.97
C ASP A 135 48.93 -8.84 -2.11
N SER A 136 49.52 -7.83 -2.76
CA SER A 136 50.86 -7.77 -3.37
C SER A 136 51.48 -9.03 -3.99
N ALA A 137 51.66 -9.02 -5.32
CA ALA A 137 52.97 -9.34 -5.93
C ALA A 137 53.09 -8.99 -7.44
N LEU A 138 54.06 -8.12 -7.72
CA LEU A 138 54.97 -8.06 -8.88
C LEU A 138 54.44 -7.83 -10.32
N SER A 139 54.79 -6.65 -10.83
CA SER A 139 55.10 -6.37 -12.24
C SER A 139 56.38 -7.10 -12.70
N PRO A 140 56.61 -7.29 -14.02
CA PRO A 140 57.56 -6.39 -14.65
C PRO A 140 57.25 -5.95 -16.11
N ARG A 141 57.37 -4.64 -16.31
CA ARG A 141 58.15 -3.92 -17.34
C ARG A 141 58.00 -4.26 -18.85
N THR A 142 57.48 -3.24 -19.55
CA THR A 142 57.89 -2.68 -20.87
C THR A 142 57.67 -3.45 -22.18
N ARG A 143 56.91 -2.81 -23.08
CA ARG A 143 57.49 -2.18 -24.29
C ARG A 143 56.58 -1.09 -24.87
N ARG A 144 57.10 0.15 -24.86
CA ARG A 144 56.61 1.25 -25.69
C ARG A 144 56.67 0.87 -27.17
N ARG A 145 55.59 1.06 -27.92
CA ARG A 145 55.68 1.53 -29.32
C ARG A 145 54.57 2.53 -29.62
N ARG A 146 55.00 3.71 -30.10
CA ARG A 146 54.21 4.84 -30.58
C ARG A 146 53.59 4.54 -31.95
N ALA A 147 52.41 5.11 -32.21
CA ALA A 147 52.02 5.80 -33.46
C ALA A 147 50.58 6.36 -33.27
N ALA A 148 50.40 7.66 -33.03
CA ALA A 148 50.10 8.74 -34.00
C ALA A 148 48.62 8.82 -34.47
N PRO A 149 47.97 10.00 -34.44
CA PRO A 149 46.56 10.16 -34.77
C PRO A 149 46.34 10.36 -36.27
N ARG A 150 45.25 9.84 -36.84
CA ARG A 150 44.84 10.18 -38.21
C ARG A 150 43.40 10.70 -38.27
N LYS A 151 43.35 12.03 -38.34
CA LYS A 151 42.51 12.94 -39.14
C LYS A 151 41.08 12.52 -39.50
N SER A 152 40.16 13.38 -39.03
CA SER A 152 38.86 13.69 -39.61
C SER A 152 38.95 14.26 -41.03
N ALA A 153 38.08 13.79 -41.91
CA ALA A 153 37.55 14.41 -43.14
C ALA A 153 36.56 13.39 -43.75
N ALA A 154 35.48 13.69 -44.46
CA ALA A 154 34.64 14.86 -44.69
C ALA A 154 33.33 14.31 -45.33
N ARG A 155 32.22 15.03 -45.20
CA ARG A 155 30.95 14.79 -45.93
C ARG A 155 31.06 15.39 -47.34
N PRO A 156 30.47 14.81 -48.40
CA PRO A 156 29.23 15.38 -48.99
C PRO A 156 28.26 14.29 -49.52
N ALA A 157 26.93 14.44 -49.41
CA ALA A 157 25.96 15.07 -50.33
C ALA A 157 25.76 14.35 -51.69
N GLY A 158 24.50 13.95 -51.95
CA GLY A 158 23.95 13.53 -53.25
C GLY A 158 23.11 12.24 -53.13
N SER A 159 21.76 12.27 -53.00
CA SER A 159 20.71 12.54 -53.99
C SER A 159 20.57 11.49 -55.11
N ARG A 160 19.71 10.49 -54.91
CA ARG A 160 18.47 10.23 -55.68
C ARG A 160 17.76 9.01 -55.12
#